data_AF-A0ABD7ZE07-F1
#
_entry.id   AF-A0ABD7ZE07-F1
#
_cell.length_a   1.000
_cell.length_b   1.000
_cell.length_c   1.000
_cell.angle_alpha   90.00
_cell.angle_beta   90.00
_cell.angle_gamma   90.00
#
_symmetry.space_group_name_H-M   'P 1'
#
loop_
_entity.id
_entity.type
_entity.pdbx_description
1 polymer ?
#
loop_
_entity_poly.entity_id
_entity_poly.type
_entity_poly.pdbx_seq_one_letter_code
_entity_poly.pdbx_strand_id
1 'polypeptide(L)'
;MKGQQRFIIGLVLALILIIFALLNGQGVSVNFFGIQLEWPLIVIIAVSVLIGAVVTWLISTSAVANAKKQIRELQQRITELTKANKAEKPAPKPVQAPKEEPVDSTKK
;
A
#
# COMPACT_ATOMS: atom_id res chain seq x y z
N MET A 1 -14.02 -19.52 -0.21
CA MET A 1 -13.84 -20.03 -1.60
C MET A 1 -13.05 -19.09 -2.54
N LYS A 2 -12.86 -17.80 -2.23
CA LYS A 2 -12.20 -16.80 -3.12
C LYS A 2 -10.74 -17.12 -3.49
N GLY A 3 -9.99 -17.82 -2.63
CA GLY A 3 -8.60 -18.23 -2.90
C GLY A 3 -8.49 -19.36 -3.93
N GLN A 4 -9.35 -20.38 -3.82
CA GLN A 4 -9.42 -21.47 -4.81
C GLN A 4 -9.82 -20.96 -6.19
N GLN A 5 -10.77 -20.01 -6.26
CA GLN A 5 -11.15 -19.41 -7.55
C GLN A 5 -9.97 -18.72 -8.24
N ARG A 6 -9.15 -17.96 -7.51
CA ARG A 6 -7.93 -17.33 -8.06
C ARG A 6 -6.92 -18.35 -8.54
N PHE A 7 -6.73 -19.43 -7.78
CA PHE A 7 -5.84 -20.52 -8.17
C PHE A 7 -6.31 -21.21 -9.45
N ILE A 8 -7.60 -21.54 -9.55
CA ILE A 8 -8.20 -22.18 -10.73
C ILE A 8 -8.06 -21.27 -11.95
N ILE A 9 -8.36 -19.98 -11.82
CA ILE A 9 -8.19 -19.01 -12.91
C ILE A 9 -6.72 -18.94 -13.33
N GLY A 10 -5.78 -18.90 -12.38
CA GLY A 10 -4.35 -18.92 -12.68
C GLY A 10 -3.92 -20.19 -13.43
N LEU A 11 -4.46 -21.35 -13.04
CA LEU A 11 -4.17 -22.61 -13.71
C LEU A 11 -4.69 -22.63 -15.16
N VAL A 12 -5.93 -22.17 -15.39
CA VAL A 12 -6.50 -22.07 -16.74
C VAL A 12 -5.68 -21.12 -17.60
N LEU A 13 -5.27 -19.96 -17.06
CA LEU A 13 -4.41 -19.01 -17.78
C LEU A 13 -3.05 -19.63 -18.11
N ALA A 14 -2.44 -20.38 -17.20
CA ALA A 14 -1.18 -21.06 -17.45
C ALA A 14 -1.31 -22.10 -18.59
N LEU A 15 -2.40 -22.87 -18.61
CA LEU A 15 -2.68 -23.80 -19.70
C LEU A 15 -2.85 -23.08 -21.04
N ILE A 16 -3.56 -21.94 -21.07
CA ILE A 16 -3.70 -21.11 -22.27
C ILE A 16 -2.33 -20.64 -22.77
N LEU A 17 -1.45 -20.18 -21.88
CA LEU A 17 -0.09 -19.77 -22.25
C LEU A 17 0.74 -20.92 -22.82
N ILE A 18 0.62 -22.13 -22.26
CA ILE A 18 1.31 -23.32 -22.78
C ILE A 18 0.81 -23.66 -24.19
N ILE A 19 -0.51 -23.69 -24.40
CA ILE A 19 -1.10 -23.96 -25.72
C ILE A 19 -0.64 -22.87 -26.71
N PHE A 20 -0.68 -21.60 -26.31
CA PHE A 20 -0.21 -20.50 -27.14
C PHE A 20 1.26 -20.66 -27.53
N ALA A 21 2.12 -21.10 -26.59
CA ALA A 21 3.52 -21.35 -26.86
C ALA A 21 3.76 -22.51 -27.84
N LEU A 22 2.98 -23.58 -27.74
CA LEU A 22 3.05 -24.71 -28.66
C LEU A 22 2.59 -24.31 -30.08
N LEU A 23 1.47 -23.58 -30.18
CA LEU A 23 0.93 -23.13 -31.47
C LEU A 23 1.82 -22.09 -32.17
N ASN A 24 2.52 -21.27 -31.39
CA ASN A 24 3.45 -20.25 -31.89
C ASN A 24 4.92 -20.67 -31.67
N GLY A 25 5.19 -21.96 -31.69
CA GLY A 25 6.53 -22.53 -31.54
C GLY A 25 7.44 -22.28 -32.75
N GLN A 26 6.92 -21.68 -33.82
CA GLN A 26 7.70 -21.30 -35.00
C GLN A 26 8.71 -20.21 -34.62
N GLY A 27 9.97 -20.44 -34.98
CA GLY A 27 11.05 -19.50 -34.77
C GLY A 27 10.82 -18.22 -35.57
N VAL A 28 10.96 -17.07 -34.91
CA VAL A 28 10.96 -15.76 -35.55
C VAL A 28 12.37 -15.19 -35.41
N SER A 29 12.94 -14.76 -36.53
CA SER A 29 14.26 -14.15 -36.57
C SER A 29 14.21 -12.74 -36.01
N VAL A 30 14.96 -12.48 -34.94
CA VAL A 30 15.02 -11.19 -34.27
C VAL A 30 16.47 -10.73 -34.15
N ASN A 31 16.70 -9.45 -34.43
CA ASN A 31 17.99 -8.82 -34.29
C ASN A 31 18.10 -8.15 -32.91
N PHE A 32 18.99 -8.66 -32.07
CA PHE A 32 19.33 -8.12 -30.77
C PHE A 32 20.70 -7.45 -30.83
N PHE A 33 20.73 -6.13 -30.99
CA PHE A 33 21.97 -5.34 -30.97
C PHE A 33 23.06 -5.87 -31.92
N GLY A 34 22.66 -6.37 -33.10
CA GLY A 34 23.55 -6.96 -34.10
C GLY A 34 23.64 -8.49 -34.06
N ILE A 35 23.06 -9.15 -33.07
CA ILE A 35 22.99 -10.63 -32.98
C ILE A 35 21.63 -11.10 -33.51
N GLN A 36 21.63 -11.95 -34.53
CA GLN A 36 20.40 -12.55 -35.06
C GLN A 36 20.10 -13.85 -34.30
N LEU A 37 18.93 -13.93 -33.66
CA LEU A 37 18.46 -15.13 -32.93
C LEU A 37 17.09 -15.56 -33.47
N GLU A 38 16.90 -16.86 -33.66
CA GLU A 38 15.60 -17.44 -34.07
C GLU A 38 14.91 -18.11 -32.90
N TRP A 39 14.01 -17.39 -32.24
CA TRP A 39 13.32 -17.86 -31.06
C TRP A 39 11.80 -17.76 -31.28
N PRO A 40 10.98 -18.62 -30.67
CA PRO A 40 9.53 -18.50 -30.74
C PRO A 40 9.05 -17.15 -30.21
N LEU A 41 8.11 -16.50 -30.90
CA LEU A 41 7.64 -15.15 -30.58
C LEU A 41 7.18 -14.99 -29.12
N ILE A 42 6.52 -16.03 -28.58
CA ILE A 42 6.05 -16.04 -27.20
C ILE A 42 7.18 -15.94 -26.17
N VAL A 43 8.34 -16.54 -26.42
CA VAL A 43 9.49 -16.49 -25.51
C VAL A 43 10.01 -15.06 -25.43
N ILE A 44 10.07 -14.38 -26.58
CA ILE A 44 10.51 -12.99 -26.67
C ILE A 44 9.57 -12.09 -25.88
N ILE A 45 8.26 -12.20 -26.11
CA ILE A 45 7.23 -11.43 -25.38
C ILE A 45 7.32 -11.70 -23.87
N ALA A 46 7.43 -12.98 -23.46
CA ALA A 46 7.52 -13.35 -22.07
C ALA A 46 8.73 -12.71 -21.37
N VAL A 47 9.92 -12.78 -21.99
CA VAL A 47 11.13 -12.14 -21.46
C VAL A 47 10.97 -10.62 -21.39
N SER A 48 10.42 -9.96 -22.41
CA SER A 48 10.19 -8.52 -22.39
C SER A 48 9.24 -8.09 -21.27
N VAL A 49 8.13 -8.82 -21.08
CA VAL A 49 7.17 -8.55 -20.00
C VAL A 49 7.82 -8.78 -18.63
N LEU A 50 8.62 -9.83 -18.47
CA LEU A 50 9.35 -10.09 -17.23
C LEU A 50 10.33 -8.96 -16.91
N ILE A 51 11.09 -8.47 -17.90
CA ILE A 51 11.99 -7.32 -17.73
C ILE A 51 11.18 -6.08 -17.30
N GLY A 52 10.06 -5.79 -17.98
CA GLY A 52 9.18 -4.68 -17.61
C GLY A 52 8.64 -4.79 -16.18
N ALA A 53 8.26 -5.99 -15.75
CA ALA A 53 7.79 -6.26 -14.39
C ALA A 53 8.90 -6.05 -13.36
N VAL A 54 10.12 -6.51 -13.63
CA VAL A 54 11.29 -6.29 -12.77
C VAL A 54 11.59 -4.80 -12.65
N VAL A 55 11.66 -4.06 -13.76
CA VAL A 55 11.90 -2.62 -13.76
C VAL A 55 10.84 -1.88 -12.94
N THR A 56 9.56 -2.19 -13.17
CA THR A 56 8.44 -1.59 -12.43
C THR A 56 8.52 -1.91 -10.94
N TRP A 57 8.85 -3.15 -10.58
CA TRP A 57 8.99 -3.57 -9.19
C TRP A 57 10.14 -2.87 -8.47
N LEU A 58 11.29 -2.69 -9.14
CA LEU A 58 12.43 -1.97 -8.58
C LEU A 58 12.08 -0.49 -8.31
N ILE A 59 11.43 0.17 -9.27
CA ILE A 59 10.96 1.55 -9.12
C ILE A 59 9.95 1.64 -7.97
N SER A 60 8.95 0.75 -7.94
CA SER A 60 7.87 0.77 -6.96
C SER A 60 8.35 0.49 -5.53
N THR A 61 9.30 -0.43 -5.35
CA THR A 61 9.84 -0.80 -4.03
C THR A 61 10.39 0.43 -3.29
N SER A 62 11.10 1.31 -4.00
CA SER A 62 11.65 2.54 -3.42
C SER A 62 10.56 3.51 -2.96
N ALA A 63 9.52 3.72 -3.78
CA ALA A 63 8.40 4.58 -3.47
C ALA A 63 7.58 4.06 -2.28
N VAL A 64 7.31 2.76 -2.25
CA VAL A 64 6.58 2.10 -1.14
C VAL A 64 7.38 2.18 0.16
N ALA A 65 8.70 2.02 0.13
CA ALA A 65 9.54 2.15 1.30
C ALA A 65 9.50 3.58 1.88
N ASN A 66 9.58 4.60 1.03
CA ASN A 66 9.48 6.00 1.44
C ASN A 66 8.10 6.34 2.00
N ALA A 67 7.03 5.89 1.33
CA ALA A 67 5.67 6.07 1.82
C ALA A 67 5.47 5.43 3.20
N LYS A 68 5.99 4.21 3.42
CA LYS A 68 5.94 3.53 4.73
C LYS A 68 6.69 4.32 5.81
N LYS A 69 7.83 4.93 5.50
CA LYS A 69 8.56 5.79 6.44
C LYS A 69 7.75 7.02 6.83
N GLN A 70 7.18 7.73 5.84
CA GLN A 70 6.33 8.90 6.09
C GLN A 70 5.09 8.54 6.92
N ILE A 71 4.43 7.41 6.63
CA ILE A 71 3.29 6.91 7.41
C ILE A 71 3.68 6.72 8.88
N ARG A 72 4.86 6.11 9.15
CA ARG A 72 5.35 5.91 10.53
C ARG A 72 5.63 7.24 11.23
N GLU A 73 6.28 8.17 10.55
CA GLU A 73 6.57 9.51 11.11
C GLU A 73 5.28 10.28 11.43
N LEU A 74 4.32 10.28 10.51
CA LEU A 74 3.02 10.91 10.69
C LEU A 74 2.26 10.28 11.88
N GLN A 75 2.28 8.95 12.01
CA GLN A 75 1.68 8.24 13.14
C GLN A 75 2.33 8.60 14.48
N GLN A 76 3.66 8.75 14.51
CA GLN A 76 4.38 9.19 15.70
C GLN A 76 3.97 10.61 16.10
N ARG A 77 3.96 11.55 15.14
CA ARG A 77 3.52 12.94 15.37
C ARG A 77 2.08 13.02 15.89
N ILE A 78 1.16 12.24 15.32
CA ILE A 78 -0.23 12.15 15.80
C ILE A 78 -0.26 11.66 17.25
N THR A 79 0.54 10.65 17.58
CA THR A 79 0.61 10.08 18.94
C THR A 79 1.15 11.10 19.95
N GLU A 80 2.22 11.81 19.59
CA GLU A 80 2.83 12.86 20.43
C GLU A 80 1.87 14.03 20.67
N LEU A 81 1.26 14.57 19.61
CA LEU A 81 0.29 15.66 19.70
C LEU A 81 -0.95 15.28 20.51
N THR A 82 -1.40 14.02 20.41
CA THR A 82 -2.53 13.51 21.21
C THR A 82 -2.17 13.38 22.69
N LYS A 83 -0.93 12.98 23.01
CA LYS A 83 -0.43 12.93 24.39
C LYS A 83 -0.27 14.34 24.97
N ALA A 84 0.30 15.27 24.22
CA ALA A 84 0.46 16.67 24.63
C ALA A 84 -0.91 17.35 24.88
N ASN A 85 -1.87 17.21 23.96
CA ASN A 85 -3.23 17.74 24.16
C ASN A 85 -3.96 17.12 25.36
N LYS A 86 -3.67 15.85 25.71
CA LYS A 86 -4.22 15.24 26.93
C LYS A 86 -3.57 15.76 28.21
N ALA A 87 -2.29 16.12 28.17
CA ALA A 87 -1.56 16.68 29.31
C ALA A 87 -1.86 18.17 29.55
N GLU A 88 -2.30 18.88 28.51
CA GLU A 88 -2.55 20.33 28.56
C GLU A 88 -4.02 20.70 28.83
N LYS A 89 -4.94 19.72 28.94
CA LYS A 89 -6.26 19.97 29.51
C LYS A 89 -6.09 20.24 31.01
N PRO A 90 -6.27 21.48 31.49
CA PRO A 90 -6.25 21.72 32.92
C PRO A 90 -7.40 20.90 33.51
N ALA A 91 -7.14 20.18 34.60
CA ALA A 91 -8.22 19.69 35.45
C ALA A 91 -9.16 20.89 35.69
N PRO A 92 -10.49 20.74 35.55
CA PRO A 92 -11.40 21.81 35.91
C PRO A 92 -11.06 22.16 37.36
N LYS A 93 -10.54 23.36 37.61
CA LYS A 93 -10.45 23.88 38.97
C LYS A 93 -11.86 23.72 39.55
N PRO A 94 -12.03 23.17 40.76
CA PRO A 94 -13.36 23.08 41.35
C PRO A 94 -13.95 24.48 41.33
N VAL A 95 -15.03 24.67 40.57
CA VAL A 95 -15.83 25.87 40.67
C VAL A 95 -16.30 25.88 42.12
N GLN A 96 -15.71 26.77 42.93
CA GLN A 96 -16.21 27.00 44.27
C GLN A 96 -17.68 27.38 44.10
N ALA A 97 -18.58 26.53 44.61
CA ALA A 97 -19.99 26.85 44.70
C ALA A 97 -20.11 28.22 45.37
N PRO A 98 -20.92 29.15 44.83
CA PRO A 98 -21.23 30.39 45.53
C PRO A 98 -21.62 30.05 46.96
N LYS A 99 -20.90 30.63 47.94
CA LYS A 99 -21.33 30.58 49.33
C LYS A 99 -22.72 31.20 49.36
N GLU A 100 -23.71 30.42 49.73
CA GLU A 100 -25.01 30.95 50.14
C GLU A 100 -24.76 31.86 51.34
N GLU A 101 -24.79 33.17 51.11
CA GLU A 101 -24.92 34.14 52.20
C GLU A 101 -26.31 33.95 52.81
N PRO A 102 -26.43 33.84 54.14
CA PRO A 102 -27.72 33.76 54.79
C PRO A 102 -28.42 35.10 54.59
N VAL A 103 -29.55 35.07 53.91
CA VAL A 103 -30.48 36.21 53.82
C VAL A 103 -30.96 36.53 55.23
N ASP A 104 -30.40 37.58 55.82
CA ASP A 104 -30.85 38.15 57.09
C ASP A 104 -32.22 38.78 56.87
N SER A 105 -33.25 37.99 57.18
CA SER A 105 -34.62 38.44 57.32
C SER A 105 -34.83 39.03 58.72
N THR A 106 -34.23 40.20 59.00
CA THR A 106 -34.58 40.94 60.21
C THR A 106 -34.68 42.45 60.04
N LYS A 107 -35.94 42.92 60.17
CA LYS A 107 -36.40 44.21 60.74
C LYS A 107 -36.39 45.50 59.89
N LYS A 108 -37.63 45.85 59.54
CA LYS A 108 -38.40 47.07 59.92
C LYS A 108 -38.07 48.40 59.24
#